data_AF-A0A7V2KUH3-F1
#
_entry.id   AF-A0A7V2KUH3-F1
#
_cell.length_a   1.000
_cell.length_b   1.000
_cell.length_c   1.000
_cell.angle_alpha   90.00
_cell.angle_beta   90.00
_cell.angle_gamma   90.00
#
_symmetry.space_group_name_H-M   'P 1'
#
loop_
_entity.id
_entity.type
_entity.pdbx_description
1 polymer ?
#
loop_
_entity_poly.entity_id
_entity_poly.type
_entity_poly.pdbx_seq_one_letter_code
_entity_poly.pdbx_strand_id
1 'polypeptide(L)' 'MKCPKCGHESRDGAEFCGKCGQPLKLEVVCLQMPLFQNR' A
#
# COMPACT_ATOMS: atom_id res chain seq x y z
N MET A 1 -2.37 -12.64 1.74
CA MET A 1 -1.86 -11.91 2.93
C MET A 1 -2.94 -11.19 3.75
N LYS A 2 -2.79 -11.07 5.08
CA LYS A 2 -3.68 -10.25 5.92
C LYS A 2 -3.24 -8.79 5.95
N CYS A 3 -4.20 -7.88 5.81
CA CYS A 3 -3.98 -6.45 5.91
C CYS A 3 -3.58 -6.07 7.35
N PRO A 4 -2.44 -5.40 7.57
CA PRO A 4 -2.00 -5.02 8.91
C PRO A 4 -2.89 -3.93 9.53
N LYS A 5 -3.63 -3.17 8.72
CA LYS A 5 -4.48 -2.07 9.19
C LYS A 5 -5.84 -2.54 9.70
N CYS A 6 -6.47 -3.48 8.99
CA CYS A 6 -7.86 -3.88 9.24
C CYS A 6 -8.06 -5.38 9.45
N GLY A 7 -6.99 -6.19 9.34
CA GLY A 7 -7.04 -7.64 9.49
C GLY A 7 -7.69 -8.40 8.33
N HIS A 8 -8.16 -7.70 7.29
CA HIS A 8 -8.82 -8.34 6.15
C HIS A 8 -7.85 -9.19 5.33
N GLU A 9 -8.31 -10.35 4.90
CA GLU A 9 -7.54 -11.23 4.03
C GLU A 9 -7.58 -10.70 2.60
N SER A 10 -6.42 -10.53 1.98
CA SER A 10 -6.26 -10.06 0.61
C SER A 10 -5.42 -11.04 -0.20
N ARG A 11 -5.67 -11.08 -1.50
CA ARG A 11 -5.01 -12.00 -2.43
C ARG A 11 -3.53 -11.69 -2.51
N ASP A 12 -2.72 -12.74 -2.60
CA ASP A 12 -1.28 -12.64 -2.76
C ASP A 12 -0.95 -11.92 -4.09
N GLY A 13 -0.37 -10.72 -3.98
CA GLY A 13 -0.13 -9.80 -5.10
C GLY A 13 -1.07 -8.59 -5.18
N ALA A 14 -2.04 -8.45 -4.28
CA ALA A 14 -2.91 -7.27 -4.24
C ALA A 14 -2.13 -5.99 -3.87
N GLU A 15 -2.28 -4.93 -4.66
CA GLU A 15 -1.62 -3.64 -4.43
C GLU A 15 -2.23 -2.89 -3.25
N PHE A 16 -3.55 -2.99 -3.09
CA PHE A 16 -4.32 -2.37 -2.02
C PHE A 16 -5.29 -3.35 -1.37
N CYS A 17 -5.64 -3.08 -0.12
CA CYS A 17 -6.67 -3.81 0.60
C CYS A 17 -8.05 -3.44 0.05
N GLY A 18 -8.76 -4.41 -0.52
CA GLY A 18 -10.11 -4.20 -1.07
C GLY A 18 -11.17 -3.77 -0.03
N LYS A 19 -10.87 -3.87 1.27
CA LYS A 19 -11.81 -3.48 2.34
C LYS A 19 -11.57 -2.08 2.90
N CYS A 20 -10.32 -1.65 3.03
CA CYS A 20 -9.98 -0.37 3.67
C CYS A 20 -9.09 0.54 2.81
N GLY A 21 -8.71 0.11 1.60
CA GLY A 21 -7.89 0.87 0.67
C GLY A 21 -6.41 1.00 1.05
N GLN A 22 -5.94 0.34 2.12
CA GLN A 22 -4.54 0.44 2.54
C GLN A 22 -3.63 -0.23 1.51
N PRO A 23 -2.53 0.40 1.08
CA PRO A 23 -1.53 -0.26 0.23
C PRO A 23 -0.94 -1.47 0.96
N LEU A 24 -1.01 -2.63 0.32
CA LEU A 24 -0.47 -3.90 0.82
C LEU A 24 0.87 -4.24 0.16
N LYS A 25 1.17 -3.63 -0.98
CA LYS A 25 2.47 -3.73 -1.62
C LYS A 25 3.41 -2.73 -0.97
N LEU A 26 4.33 -3.23 -0.17
CA LEU A 26 5.48 -2.46 0.33
C LEU A 26 6.58 -2.40 -0.74
N GLU A 27 6.24 -2.27 -2.01
CA GLU A 27 7.22 -1.96 -3.04
C GLU A 27 7.39 -0.44 -3.08
N VAL A 28 8.34 0.02 -2.27
CA VAL A 28 9.11 1.25 -2.52
C VAL A 28 8.28 2.42 -3.07
N VAL A 29 7.22 2.81 -2.36
CA VAL A 29 6.72 4.18 -2.50
C VAL A 29 7.50 5.01 -1.48
N CYS A 30 8.35 5.88 -1.99
CA CYS A 30 9.05 6.95 -1.27
C CYS A 30 10.27 6.59 -0.38
N LEU A 31 11.00 5.48 -0.60
CA LEU A 31 12.45 5.49 -0.24
C LEU A 31 13.33 6.18 -1.30
N GLN A 32 12.75 6.60 -2.44
CA GLN A 32 13.33 7.67 -3.24
C GLN A 32 12.43 8.90 -3.15
N MET A 33 12.65 9.61 -2.04
CA MET A 33 12.43 11.02 -1.74
C MET A 33 11.07 11.69 -2.07
N PRO A 34 10.50 12.41 -1.09
CA PRO A 34 9.39 13.33 -1.30
C PRO A 34 9.93 14.62 -1.93
N LEU A 35 9.88 14.75 -3.25
CA LEU A 35 9.86 16.08 -3.85
C LEU A 35 8.49 16.22 -4.50
N PHE A 36 7.59 16.86 -3.73
CA PHE A 36 6.62 17.81 -4.25
C PHE A 36 7.19 18.39 -5.56
N GLN A 37 6.74 17.87 -6.70
CA GLN A 37 7.01 18.54 -7.96
C GLN A 37 6.14 19.77 -7.93
N ASN A 38 6.73 20.83 -7.38
CA ASN A 38 6.27 22.18 -7.39
C ASN A 38 6.10 22.58 -8.86
N ARG A 39 4.90 22.32 -9.39
CA ARG A 39 4.38 22.93 -10.60
C ARG A 39 2.99 23.44 -10.28
#